data_AF-A0A936H5Q1-F1
#
_entry.id   AF-A0A936H5Q1-F1
#
_cell.length_a   1.000
_cell.length_b   1.000
_cell.length_c   1.000
_cell.angle_alpha   90.00
_cell.angle_beta   90.00
_cell.angle_gamma   90.00
#
_symmetry.space_group_name_H-M   'P 1'
#
loop_
_entity.id
_entity.type
_entity.pdbx_description
1 polymer ?
#
loop_
_entity_poly.entity_id
_entity_poly.type
_entity_poly.pdbx_seq_one_letter_code
_entity_poly.pdbx_strand_id
1 'polypeptide(L)'
;MKDLRQEFLDQLEHKYGKWDKTTSNFGSTPFGLIANDLSISASQFTKLLSGTATEGMYTRSIENVHRLIRLESALKEIEATRAAREENAALLKKQERRLSHSGRRSVLFMLLALTVGSSGMFLIQKGVRKNLVNDIQTNLNPLTAFFDREFNADFQSPYLKESDVQEYCPCSAFEGVWSLEEEYKLPLPGNKKPGIYYLAKSADVRMKCSKSDTLPAGKGNVLLVFEYLINEIWVDKRKIPLFPTYFDKETKQFTQAFNDLVFENDPNFQKVATIHSFFISKIELYKDSIVRKGEPCGRYATGVNEALVSEYAIDLKHILENVLGDLTQTSCHSIANYFCDPNLLQEGKSVLSFDCLYTIKSENLGIGGGYPYRKGYRLQKQNYSDNLTCNCDSYPGD
;
A
#
# COMPACT_ATOMS: atom_id res chain seq x y z
N MET A 1 13.73 -46.71 -14.49
CA MET A 1 12.67 -46.01 -13.74
C MET A 1 12.99 -46.15 -12.26
N LYS A 2 13.23 -45.05 -11.55
CA LYS A 2 13.37 -45.07 -10.09
C LYS A 2 12.02 -45.50 -9.49
N ASP A 3 12.06 -46.39 -8.51
CA ASP A 3 10.86 -46.77 -7.76
C ASP A 3 10.45 -45.58 -6.88
N LEU A 4 9.49 -44.78 -7.35
CA LEU A 4 8.98 -43.59 -6.65
C LEU A 4 8.45 -43.90 -5.26
N ARG A 5 8.02 -45.15 -5.03
CA ARG A 5 7.64 -45.61 -3.69
C ARG A 5 8.84 -45.67 -2.77
N GLN A 6 9.95 -46.25 -3.22
CA GLN A 6 11.17 -46.33 -2.42
C GLN A 6 11.71 -44.93 -2.12
N GLU A 7 11.72 -44.03 -3.12
CA GLU A 7 12.13 -42.64 -2.92
C GLU A 7 11.26 -41.91 -1.89
N PHE A 8 9.94 -42.12 -1.93
CA PHE A 8 9.03 -41.56 -0.92
C PHE A 8 9.31 -42.10 0.49
N LEU A 9 9.58 -43.41 0.63
CA LEU A 9 9.92 -44.03 1.91
C LEU A 9 11.25 -43.50 2.45
N ASP A 10 12.27 -43.39 1.60
CA ASP A 10 13.59 -42.89 1.99
C ASP A 10 13.51 -41.44 2.51
N GLN A 11 12.70 -40.59 1.86
CA GLN A 11 12.49 -39.21 2.29
C GLN A 11 11.72 -39.11 3.61
N LEU A 12 10.74 -39.99 3.83
CA LEU A 12 10.04 -40.08 5.12
C LEU A 12 10.97 -40.54 6.23
N GLU A 13 11.82 -41.54 5.98
CA GLU A 13 12.79 -42.02 6.95
C GLU A 13 13.85 -40.96 7.26
N HIS A 14 14.25 -40.19 6.27
CA HIS A 14 15.18 -39.07 6.46
C HIS A 14 14.60 -37.99 7.38
N LYS A 15 13.31 -37.62 7.21
CA LYS A 15 12.68 -36.57 8.01
C LYS A 15 12.20 -37.04 9.39
N TYR A 16 11.51 -38.16 9.45
CA TYR A 16 10.78 -38.61 10.65
C TYR A 16 11.47 -39.76 11.38
N GLY A 17 12.49 -40.38 10.79
CA GLY A 17 13.19 -41.55 11.34
C GLY A 17 12.69 -42.87 10.76
N LYS A 18 13.39 -43.96 11.09
CA LYS A 18 13.15 -45.29 10.51
C LYS A 18 11.68 -45.74 10.61
N TRP A 19 11.21 -46.43 9.58
CA TRP A 19 9.86 -46.97 9.56
C TRP A 19 9.71 -48.18 10.49
N ASP A 20 8.89 -48.05 11.54
CA ASP A 20 8.42 -49.18 12.34
C ASP A 20 7.08 -49.69 11.79
N LYS A 21 7.14 -50.83 11.12
CA LYS A 21 5.98 -51.51 10.51
C LYS A 21 5.01 -52.09 11.55
N THR A 22 5.46 -52.30 12.79
CA THR A 22 4.62 -52.88 13.86
C THR A 22 3.77 -51.82 14.55
N THR A 23 4.31 -50.61 14.72
CA THR A 23 3.63 -49.51 15.41
C THR A 23 3.00 -48.48 14.48
N SER A 24 3.16 -48.63 13.15
CA SER A 24 2.66 -47.67 12.15
C SER A 24 3.19 -46.26 12.37
N ASN A 25 4.50 -46.16 12.65
CA ASN A 25 5.21 -44.92 12.93
C ASN A 25 6.47 -44.81 12.06
N PHE A 26 6.87 -43.57 11.75
CA PHE A 26 8.24 -43.27 11.34
C PHE A 26 8.93 -42.58 12.52
N GLY A 27 9.98 -43.22 13.06
CA GLY A 27 10.55 -42.82 14.35
C GLY A 27 9.48 -42.80 15.45
N SER A 28 9.33 -41.65 16.13
CA SER A 28 8.27 -41.43 17.12
C SER A 28 6.99 -40.81 16.53
N THR A 29 6.92 -40.60 15.21
CA THR A 29 5.84 -39.85 14.56
C THR A 29 4.80 -40.80 13.97
N PRO A 30 3.53 -40.75 14.41
CA PRO A 30 2.47 -41.59 13.86
C PRO A 30 2.03 -41.15 12.46
N PHE A 31 1.61 -42.12 11.65
CA PHE A 31 1.17 -41.90 10.26
C PHE A 31 0.11 -40.80 10.10
N GLY A 32 -0.82 -40.68 11.05
CA GLY A 32 -1.87 -39.66 11.00
C GLY A 32 -1.31 -38.23 11.08
N LEU A 33 -0.25 -38.03 11.87
CA LEU A 33 0.43 -36.74 11.94
C LEU A 33 1.25 -36.48 10.69
N ILE A 34 1.94 -37.49 10.16
CA ILE A 34 2.70 -37.38 8.91
C ILE A 34 1.78 -37.03 7.74
N ALA A 35 0.61 -37.66 7.65
CA ALA A 35 -0.38 -37.34 6.62
C ALA A 35 -0.84 -35.88 6.69
N ASN A 36 -1.07 -35.38 7.91
CA ASN A 36 -1.43 -33.98 8.15
C ASN A 36 -0.30 -33.03 7.74
N ASP A 37 0.94 -33.32 8.13
CA ASP A 37 2.12 -32.52 7.78
C ASP A 37 2.31 -32.45 6.25
N LEU A 38 2.03 -33.54 5.56
CA LEU A 38 2.06 -33.62 4.09
C LEU A 38 0.81 -33.06 3.41
N SER A 39 -0.17 -32.58 4.17
CA SER A 39 -1.44 -32.04 3.69
C SER A 39 -2.22 -33.02 2.79
N ILE A 40 -2.23 -34.29 3.17
CA ILE A 40 -2.95 -35.38 2.48
C ILE A 40 -3.82 -36.16 3.46
N SER A 41 -4.82 -36.88 2.95
CA SER A 41 -5.66 -37.71 3.82
C SER A 41 -4.89 -38.94 4.32
N ALA A 42 -5.25 -39.45 5.50
CA ALA A 42 -4.69 -40.71 6.01
C ALA A 42 -4.89 -41.88 5.02
N SER A 43 -6.01 -41.90 4.29
CA SER A 43 -6.27 -42.89 3.25
C SER A 43 -5.34 -42.76 2.04
N GLN A 44 -4.95 -41.54 1.65
CA GLN A 44 -3.96 -41.31 0.60
C GLN A 44 -2.56 -41.69 1.06
N PHE A 45 -2.21 -41.38 2.31
CA PHE A 45 -0.94 -41.78 2.91
C PHE A 45 -0.79 -43.31 2.95
N THR A 46 -1.82 -44.04 3.38
CA THR A 46 -1.82 -45.50 3.35
C THR A 46 -1.65 -46.06 1.93
N LYS A 47 -2.28 -45.45 0.91
CA LYS A 47 -2.10 -45.84 -0.51
C LYS A 47 -0.66 -45.68 -1.00
N LEU A 48 0.02 -44.61 -0.57
CA LEU A 48 1.42 -44.35 -0.89
C LEU A 48 2.34 -45.41 -0.25
N LEU A 49 2.05 -45.82 0.99
CA LEU A 49 2.81 -46.88 1.67
C LEU A 49 2.58 -48.27 1.05
N SER A 50 1.33 -48.58 0.67
CA SER A 50 0.95 -49.87 0.11
C SER A 50 1.37 -50.10 -1.34
N GLY A 51 1.89 -49.07 -2.02
CA GLY A 51 2.34 -49.20 -3.42
C GLY A 51 1.23 -49.08 -4.46
N THR A 52 0.04 -48.61 -4.07
CA THR A 52 -1.14 -48.54 -4.95
C THR A 52 -1.50 -47.11 -5.37
N ALA A 53 -0.65 -46.15 -5.01
CA ALA A 53 -0.78 -44.76 -5.42
C ALA A 53 -0.32 -44.55 -6.87
N THR A 54 -0.85 -43.52 -7.52
CA THR A 54 -0.42 -43.15 -8.88
C THR A 54 0.93 -42.40 -8.83
N GLU A 55 1.65 -42.38 -9.95
CA GLU A 55 2.91 -41.63 -10.09
C GLU A 55 2.76 -40.14 -9.68
N GLY A 56 1.67 -39.49 -10.09
CA GLY A 56 1.37 -38.11 -9.70
C GLY A 56 1.04 -37.92 -8.21
N MET A 57 0.64 -38.98 -7.50
CA MET A 57 0.50 -38.95 -6.04
C MET A 57 1.87 -39.04 -5.35
N TYR A 58 2.78 -39.88 -5.84
CA TYR A 58 4.14 -39.98 -5.30
C TYR A 58 4.90 -38.68 -5.49
N THR A 59 4.88 -38.12 -6.71
CA THR A 59 5.60 -36.88 -7.04
C THR A 59 5.21 -35.73 -6.10
N ARG A 60 3.90 -35.47 -5.94
CA ARG A 60 3.40 -34.42 -5.05
C ARG A 60 3.76 -34.66 -3.58
N SER A 61 3.70 -35.91 -3.14
CA SER A 61 3.99 -36.26 -1.75
C SER A 61 5.48 -36.13 -1.43
N ILE A 62 6.36 -36.51 -2.36
CA ILE A 62 7.82 -36.33 -2.26
C ILE A 62 8.17 -34.83 -2.19
N GLU A 63 7.58 -34.01 -3.06
CA GLU A 63 7.77 -32.55 -3.03
C GLU A 63 7.34 -31.93 -1.69
N ASN A 64 6.23 -32.41 -1.12
CA ASN A 64 5.76 -31.96 0.19
C ASN A 64 6.75 -32.35 1.30
N VAL A 65 7.33 -33.56 1.29
CA VAL A 65 8.38 -33.96 2.24
C VAL A 65 9.60 -33.05 2.10
N HIS A 66 10.08 -32.80 0.88
CA HIS A 66 11.21 -31.89 0.61
C HIS A 66 10.94 -30.46 1.09
N ARG A 67 9.72 -29.96 0.94
CA ARG A 67 9.32 -28.64 1.46
C ARG A 67 9.45 -28.59 2.98
N LEU A 68 9.00 -29.62 3.69
CA LEU A 68 9.09 -29.69 5.14
C LEU A 68 10.52 -29.81 5.66
N ILE A 69 11.41 -30.52 4.94
CA ILE A 69 12.84 -30.61 5.29
C ILE A 69 13.49 -29.22 5.14
N ARG A 70 13.24 -28.52 4.03
CA ARG A 70 13.79 -27.17 3.77
C ARG A 70 13.33 -26.14 4.81
N LEU A 71 12.08 -26.21 5.22
CA LEU A 71 11.53 -25.32 6.25
C LEU A 71 12.25 -25.53 7.59
N GLU A 72 12.46 -26.78 7.98
CA GLU A 72 13.13 -27.12 9.23
C GLU A 72 14.60 -26.68 9.25
N SER A 73 15.32 -26.84 8.14
CA SER A 73 16.70 -26.35 8.03
C SER A 73 16.80 -24.83 8.14
N ALA A 74 15.86 -24.11 7.51
CA ALA A 74 15.83 -22.64 7.58
C ALA A 74 15.55 -22.13 9.01
N LEU A 75 14.66 -22.80 9.74
CA LEU A 75 14.37 -22.47 11.14
C LEU A 75 15.59 -22.68 12.04
N LYS A 76 16.32 -23.79 11.86
CA LYS A 76 17.57 -24.05 12.62
C LYS A 76 18.64 -23.00 12.34
N GLU A 77 18.77 -22.52 11.11
CA GLU A 77 19.72 -21.47 10.75
C GLU A 77 19.35 -20.12 11.37
N ILE A 78 18.06 -19.77 11.41
CA ILE A 78 17.56 -18.56 12.06
C ILE A 78 17.84 -18.60 13.57
N GLU A 79 17.59 -19.73 14.23
CA GLU A 79 17.85 -19.89 15.67
C GLU A 79 19.35 -19.80 15.99
N ALA A 80 20.21 -20.45 15.20
CA ALA A 80 21.66 -20.35 15.36
C ALA A 80 22.17 -18.92 15.18
N THR A 81 21.63 -18.20 14.18
CA THR A 81 21.98 -16.79 13.92
C THR A 81 21.53 -15.88 15.08
N ARG A 82 20.36 -16.15 15.66
CA ARG A 82 19.84 -15.41 16.81
C ARG A 82 20.69 -15.62 18.05
N ALA A 83 21.07 -16.86 18.35
CA ALA A 83 21.94 -17.17 19.48
C ALA A 83 23.30 -16.46 19.36
N ALA A 84 23.91 -16.48 18.15
CA ALA A 84 25.17 -15.79 17.89
C ALA A 84 25.05 -14.25 18.04
N ARG A 85 23.92 -13.65 17.68
CA ARG A 85 23.68 -12.21 17.87
C ARG A 85 23.52 -11.84 19.35
N GLU A 86 22.82 -12.67 20.12
CA GLU A 86 22.62 -12.45 21.56
C GLU A 86 23.95 -12.56 22.34
N GLU A 87 24.83 -13.49 21.96
CA GLU A 87 26.18 -13.61 22.54
C GLU A 87 27.07 -12.39 22.22
N ASN A 88 27.06 -11.93 20.97
CA ASN A 88 27.80 -10.74 20.54
C ASN A 88 27.30 -9.46 21.23
N ALA A 89 25.99 -9.32 21.42
CA ALA A 89 25.41 -8.18 22.15
C ALA A 89 25.81 -8.18 23.63
N ALA A 90 25.90 -9.35 24.26
CA ALA A 90 26.37 -9.47 25.64
C ALA A 90 27.86 -9.11 25.79
N LEU A 91 28.70 -9.47 24.81
CA LEU A 91 30.12 -9.11 24.77
C LEU A 91 30.33 -7.60 24.63
N LEU A 92 29.59 -6.94 23.73
CA LEU A 92 29.65 -5.49 23.53
C LEU A 92 29.29 -4.72 24.80
N LYS A 93 28.20 -5.13 25.47
CA LYS A 93 27.75 -4.52 26.74
C LYS A 93 28.76 -4.69 27.87
N LYS A 94 29.58 -5.75 27.84
CA LYS A 94 30.67 -5.99 28.80
C LYS A 94 31.91 -5.13 28.50
N GLN A 95 32.20 -4.84 27.23
CA GLN A 95 33.25 -3.92 26.80
C GLN A 95 32.92 -2.46 27.14
N GLU A 96 31.69 -2.00 26.90
CA GLU A 96 31.25 -0.64 27.23
C GLU A 96 31.38 -0.34 28.73
N ARG A 97 31.05 -1.31 29.59
CA ARG A 97 31.21 -1.19 31.05
C ARG A 97 32.67 -1.05 31.50
N ARG A 98 33.63 -1.66 30.77
CA ARG A 98 35.07 -1.53 31.08
C ARG A 98 35.63 -0.17 30.65
N LEU A 99 35.20 0.37 29.51
CA LEU A 99 35.63 1.69 29.02
C LEU A 99 35.09 2.84 29.88
N SER A 100 33.91 2.66 30.50
CA SER A 100 33.26 3.65 31.37
C SER A 100 34.02 3.96 32.68
N HIS A 101 34.87 3.06 33.19
CA HIS A 101 35.59 3.26 34.45
C HIS A 101 36.95 3.96 34.32
N SER A 102 37.54 4.04 33.13
CA SER A 102 38.84 4.70 32.87
C SER A 102 38.71 6.19 32.51
N GLY A 103 37.54 6.61 32.00
CA GLY A 103 37.34 7.97 31.45
C GLY A 103 36.88 9.05 32.43
N ARG A 104 36.75 8.78 33.73
CA ARG A 104 36.09 9.72 34.67
C ARG A 104 36.81 11.06 34.87
N ARG A 105 38.09 11.18 34.54
CA ARG A 105 38.82 12.48 34.60
C ARG A 105 38.80 13.27 33.29
N SER A 106 38.76 12.61 32.13
CA SER A 106 38.66 13.31 30.83
C SER A 106 37.23 13.73 30.47
N VAL A 107 36.21 13.03 30.98
CA VAL A 107 34.79 13.37 30.75
C VAL A 107 34.41 14.69 31.42
N LEU A 108 35.03 15.06 32.54
CA LEU A 108 34.71 16.31 33.25
C LEU A 108 35.18 17.55 32.47
N PHE A 109 36.37 17.49 31.85
CA PHE A 109 36.88 18.55 30.97
C PHE A 109 36.09 18.63 29.65
N MET A 110 35.68 17.49 29.11
CA MET A 110 34.85 17.45 27.90
C MET A 110 33.43 17.98 28.16
N LEU A 111 32.83 17.70 29.32
CA LEU A 111 31.54 18.26 29.74
C LEU A 111 31.60 19.77 29.94
N LEU A 112 32.69 20.30 30.51
CA LEU A 112 32.86 21.75 30.68
C LEU A 112 33.04 22.46 29.33
N ALA A 113 33.80 21.87 28.41
CA ALA A 113 33.94 22.38 27.05
C ALA A 113 32.61 22.27 26.26
N LEU A 114 31.84 21.21 26.47
CA LEU A 114 30.52 21.03 25.90
C LEU A 114 29.52 22.03 26.46
N THR A 115 29.51 22.34 27.76
CA THR A 115 28.56 23.32 28.34
C THR A 115 28.89 24.75 27.94
N VAL A 116 30.17 25.13 27.88
CA VAL A 116 30.60 26.45 27.39
C VAL A 116 30.36 26.57 25.88
N GLY A 117 30.70 25.53 25.12
CA GLY A 117 30.46 25.46 23.67
C GLY A 117 28.98 25.46 23.30
N SER A 118 28.14 24.73 24.04
CA SER A 118 26.68 24.73 23.82
C SER A 118 26.02 26.02 24.30
N SER A 119 26.52 26.68 25.34
CA SER A 119 26.03 28.02 25.73
C SER A 119 26.38 29.08 24.68
N GLY A 120 27.60 29.04 24.14
CA GLY A 120 28.03 29.92 23.04
C GLY A 120 27.25 29.64 21.74
N MET A 121 27.07 28.37 21.38
CA MET A 121 26.21 27.99 20.25
C MET A 121 24.76 28.39 20.49
N PHE A 122 24.19 28.27 21.69
CA PHE A 122 22.79 28.61 21.95
C PHE A 122 22.51 30.11 21.76
N LEU A 123 23.48 30.98 22.05
CA LEU A 123 23.39 32.42 21.81
C LEU A 123 23.51 32.76 20.32
N ILE A 124 24.43 32.11 19.59
CA ILE A 124 24.57 32.27 18.13
C ILE A 124 23.36 31.67 17.40
N GLN A 125 22.86 30.53 17.86
CA GLN A 125 21.72 29.82 17.32
C GLN A 125 20.42 30.56 17.63
N LYS A 126 20.26 31.30 18.74
CA LYS A 126 19.11 32.22 18.90
C LYS A 126 19.07 33.33 17.84
N GLY A 127 20.22 33.75 17.32
CA GLY A 127 20.32 34.68 16.18
C GLY A 127 20.04 34.04 14.82
N VAL A 128 20.51 32.80 14.60
CA VAL A 128 20.36 32.09 13.31
C VAL A 128 19.03 31.31 13.20
N ARG A 129 18.48 30.82 14.31
CA ARG A 129 17.27 29.98 14.36
C ARG A 129 15.98 30.77 14.16
N LYS A 130 16.01 32.11 14.30
CA LYS A 130 14.93 32.98 13.80
C LYS A 130 14.82 32.96 12.27
N ASN A 131 15.89 32.58 11.55
CA ASN A 131 15.88 32.50 10.09
C ASN A 131 15.77 31.06 9.57
N LEU A 132 16.08 30.01 10.36
CA LEU A 132 16.04 28.62 9.89
C LEU A 132 14.81 27.82 10.33
N VAL A 133 14.08 28.25 11.38
CA VAL A 133 12.86 27.55 11.85
C VAL A 133 11.57 28.10 11.23
N ASN A 134 11.65 29.23 10.54
CA ASN A 134 10.50 29.78 9.80
C ASN A 134 10.33 29.18 8.39
N ASP A 135 11.20 28.26 7.95
CA ASP A 135 11.22 27.76 6.56
C ASP A 135 10.81 26.27 6.41
N ILE A 136 10.45 25.58 7.51
CA ILE A 136 9.96 24.18 7.48
C ILE A 136 8.52 24.09 8.02
N GLN A 137 7.78 25.20 7.98
CA GLN A 137 6.39 25.24 8.44
C GLN A 137 5.46 25.94 7.45
N THR A 138 5.73 25.79 6.16
CA THR A 138 4.71 25.85 5.11
C THR A 138 4.25 24.44 4.80
N ASN A 139 2.95 24.25 4.61
CA ASN A 139 2.31 23.01 4.14
C ASN A 139 2.95 22.51 2.83
N LEU A 140 4.16 21.96 2.87
CA LEU A 140 4.77 21.34 1.71
C LEU A 140 4.14 19.96 1.54
N ASN A 141 3.50 19.80 0.40
CA ASN A 141 3.09 18.52 -0.11
C ASN A 141 4.27 17.52 -0.02
N PRO A 142 4.07 16.33 0.57
CA PRO A 142 5.17 15.38 0.78
C PRO A 142 5.80 14.88 -0.53
N LEU A 143 5.09 14.96 -1.66
CA LEU A 143 5.61 14.56 -2.97
C LEU A 143 6.65 15.53 -3.51
N THR A 144 6.52 16.83 -3.23
CA THR A 144 7.38 17.88 -3.78
C THR A 144 8.85 17.60 -3.50
N ALA A 145 9.19 17.12 -2.31
CA ALA A 145 10.57 16.83 -1.94
C ALA A 145 11.25 15.76 -2.81
N PHE A 146 10.46 14.85 -3.42
CA PHE A 146 10.94 13.70 -4.20
C PHE A 146 10.75 13.87 -5.72
N PHE A 147 9.87 14.77 -6.16
CA PHE A 147 9.54 14.93 -7.58
C PHE A 147 9.90 16.32 -8.12
N ASP A 148 9.82 17.35 -7.28
CA ASP A 148 9.82 18.74 -7.72
C ASP A 148 11.07 19.45 -7.17
N ARG A 149 12.23 19.09 -7.71
CA ARG A 149 13.51 19.75 -7.39
C ARG A 149 14.08 20.45 -8.61
N GLU A 150 14.83 21.52 -8.35
CA GLU A 150 15.52 22.28 -9.38
C GLU A 150 16.64 21.47 -10.03
N PHE A 151 16.98 21.81 -11.27
CA PHE A 151 18.00 21.14 -12.08
C PHE A 151 19.38 21.06 -11.41
N ASN A 152 19.74 22.06 -10.61
CA ASN A 152 21.04 22.14 -9.93
C ASN A 152 21.06 21.47 -8.55
N ALA A 153 19.94 20.89 -8.09
CA ALA A 153 19.91 20.19 -6.82
C ALA A 153 20.66 18.85 -6.93
N ASP A 154 21.23 18.37 -5.82
CA ASP A 154 21.73 16.99 -5.68
C ASP A 154 20.54 16.02 -5.68
N PHE A 155 19.93 15.86 -6.84
CA PHE A 155 18.64 15.23 -7.03
C PHE A 155 18.65 14.38 -8.28
N GLN A 156 18.18 13.14 -8.12
CA GLN A 156 17.87 12.29 -9.25
C GLN A 156 16.36 12.26 -9.44
N SER A 157 15.90 12.81 -10.56
CA SER A 157 14.49 12.76 -10.94
C SER A 157 13.99 11.31 -10.96
N PRO A 158 12.81 11.04 -10.35
CA PRO A 158 12.22 9.71 -10.34
C PRO A 158 11.60 9.35 -11.71
N TYR A 159 11.41 10.33 -12.58
CA TYR A 159 10.92 10.19 -13.95
C TYR A 159 11.95 9.50 -14.86
N LEU A 160 11.53 9.16 -16.08
CA LEU A 160 12.44 8.63 -17.09
C LEU A 160 13.55 9.63 -17.41
N LYS A 161 14.60 9.14 -18.07
CA LYS A 161 15.57 10.01 -18.75
C LYS A 161 15.12 10.16 -20.19
N GLU A 162 15.48 11.27 -20.85
CA GLU A 162 15.15 11.51 -22.27
C GLU A 162 15.54 10.34 -23.18
N SER A 163 16.68 9.68 -22.89
CA SER A 163 17.15 8.50 -23.65
C SER A 163 16.20 7.31 -23.63
N ASP A 164 15.34 7.22 -22.62
CA ASP A 164 14.48 6.07 -22.36
C ASP A 164 13.01 6.35 -22.76
N VAL A 165 12.67 7.60 -23.08
CA VAL A 165 11.28 8.05 -23.29
C VAL A 165 10.57 7.27 -24.39
N GLN A 166 11.24 7.09 -25.55
CA GLN A 166 10.65 6.38 -26.69
C GLN A 166 10.50 4.89 -26.41
N GLU A 167 11.46 4.30 -25.70
CA GLU A 167 11.47 2.87 -25.38
C GLU A 167 10.39 2.49 -24.35
N TYR A 168 9.99 3.45 -23.53
CA TYR A 168 8.93 3.33 -22.52
C TYR A 168 7.68 4.11 -22.92
N CYS A 169 7.43 4.27 -24.20
CA CYS A 169 6.15 4.80 -24.64
C CYS A 169 5.11 3.66 -24.74
N PRO A 170 3.82 3.84 -24.41
CA PRO A 170 3.08 5.09 -24.12
C PRO A 170 3.17 5.65 -22.69
N CYS A 171 3.60 4.89 -21.68
CA CYS A 171 3.58 5.38 -20.28
C CYS A 171 4.40 6.67 -20.09
N SER A 172 5.49 6.86 -20.85
CA SER A 172 6.33 8.06 -20.77
C SER A 172 5.53 9.36 -20.98
N ALA A 173 4.50 9.34 -21.82
CA ALA A 173 3.65 10.49 -22.10
C ALA A 173 2.76 10.92 -20.92
N PHE A 174 2.44 9.97 -20.03
CA PHE A 174 1.64 10.22 -18.86
C PHE A 174 2.50 10.69 -17.67
N GLU A 175 3.83 10.70 -17.81
CA GLU A 175 4.70 11.17 -16.75
C GLU A 175 4.51 12.65 -16.47
N GLY A 176 4.34 13.00 -15.20
CA GLY A 176 4.25 14.37 -14.77
C GLY A 176 3.34 14.59 -13.57
N VAL A 177 2.69 15.75 -13.57
CA VAL A 177 1.82 16.25 -12.50
C VAL A 177 0.37 16.14 -12.91
N TRP A 178 -0.42 15.54 -12.04
CA TRP A 178 -1.85 15.36 -12.19
C TRP A 178 -2.54 15.86 -10.92
N SER A 179 -3.81 16.23 -11.03
CA SER A 179 -4.62 16.63 -9.87
C SER A 179 -5.93 15.86 -9.85
N LEU A 180 -6.59 15.85 -8.69
CA LEU A 180 -8.01 15.48 -8.65
C LEU A 180 -8.79 16.39 -9.61
N GLU A 181 -9.63 15.79 -10.45
CA GLU A 181 -10.43 16.52 -11.43
C GLU A 181 -11.54 17.34 -10.77
N GLU A 182 -12.33 16.66 -9.93
CA GLU A 182 -13.47 17.22 -9.22
C GLU A 182 -13.51 16.63 -7.80
N GLU A 183 -13.98 17.46 -6.86
CA GLU A 183 -14.30 17.00 -5.51
C GLU A 183 -15.42 15.96 -5.57
N TYR A 184 -15.30 14.92 -4.76
CA TYR A 184 -16.37 13.93 -4.61
C TYR A 184 -16.68 13.69 -3.15
N LYS A 185 -17.95 13.45 -2.88
CA LYS A 185 -18.48 13.21 -1.54
C LYS A 185 -19.06 11.82 -1.43
N LEU A 186 -18.87 11.23 -0.26
CA LEU A 186 -19.40 9.93 0.10
C LEU A 186 -20.04 10.04 1.47
N PRO A 187 -21.20 9.40 1.71
CA PRO A 187 -21.61 9.15 3.08
C PRO A 187 -20.59 8.23 3.75
N LEU A 188 -20.39 8.37 5.05
CA LEU A 188 -19.59 7.42 5.83
C LEU A 188 -20.51 6.46 6.59
N PRO A 189 -20.67 5.21 6.11
CA PRO A 189 -21.19 4.12 6.92
C PRO A 189 -20.23 3.80 8.07
N GLY A 190 -20.71 3.19 9.15
CA GLY A 190 -19.91 2.83 10.31
C GLY A 190 -20.17 3.67 11.55
N ASN A 191 -20.97 4.74 11.43
CA ASN A 191 -21.31 5.56 12.58
C ASN A 191 -22.74 5.33 13.03
N LYS A 192 -22.93 5.23 14.36
CA LYS A 192 -24.27 5.01 14.96
C LYS A 192 -25.27 6.13 14.66
N LYS A 193 -24.82 7.26 14.11
CA LYS A 193 -25.61 8.45 13.83
C LYS A 193 -25.51 8.82 12.35
N PRO A 194 -26.64 9.14 11.68
CA PRO A 194 -26.64 9.60 10.30
C PRO A 194 -26.02 11.00 10.16
N GLY A 195 -25.73 11.39 8.92
CA GLY A 195 -25.25 12.74 8.60
C GLY A 195 -23.75 12.91 8.73
N ILE A 196 -22.96 11.88 8.44
CA ILE A 196 -21.49 12.00 8.39
C ILE A 196 -21.04 11.74 6.97
N TYR A 197 -20.21 12.65 6.47
CA TYR A 197 -19.79 12.67 5.08
C TYR A 197 -18.27 12.78 5.00
N TYR A 198 -17.75 12.13 3.99
CA TYR A 198 -16.40 12.27 3.49
C TYR A 198 -16.43 13.17 2.27
N LEU A 199 -15.53 14.12 2.19
CA LEU A 199 -15.29 14.97 1.03
C LEU A 199 -13.84 14.80 0.59
N ALA A 200 -13.60 14.28 -0.60
CA ALA A 200 -12.29 14.36 -1.24
C ALA A 200 -12.10 15.77 -1.80
N LYS A 201 -11.23 16.55 -1.16
CA LYS A 201 -11.06 17.98 -1.42
C LYS A 201 -10.05 18.22 -2.54
N SER A 202 -8.92 17.54 -2.49
CA SER A 202 -7.87 17.70 -3.50
C SER A 202 -6.93 16.51 -3.48
N ALA A 203 -6.39 16.16 -4.64
CA ALA A 203 -5.27 15.22 -4.75
C ALA A 203 -4.15 15.88 -5.52
N ASP A 204 -2.92 15.72 -5.04
CA ASP A 204 -1.73 15.94 -5.84
C ASP A 204 -1.15 14.59 -6.25
N VAL A 205 -0.94 14.44 -7.55
CA VAL A 205 -0.64 13.14 -8.15
C VAL A 205 0.61 13.26 -9.00
N ARG A 206 1.55 12.34 -8.78
CA ARG A 206 2.76 12.17 -9.59
C ARG A 206 2.68 10.81 -10.26
N MET A 207 2.55 10.82 -11.58
CA MET A 207 2.57 9.58 -12.38
C MET A 207 3.96 9.43 -12.98
N LYS A 208 4.60 8.28 -12.78
CA LYS A 208 5.87 7.95 -13.43
C LYS A 208 5.78 6.57 -14.07
N CYS A 209 6.48 6.36 -15.16
CA CYS A 209 6.58 5.07 -15.78
C CYS A 209 7.42 4.10 -14.93
N SER A 210 6.97 2.85 -14.89
CA SER A 210 7.65 1.74 -14.25
C SER A 210 8.72 1.15 -15.16
N LYS A 211 9.97 1.11 -14.69
CA LYS A 211 11.06 0.39 -15.38
C LYS A 211 11.13 -1.09 -15.03
N SER A 212 10.68 -1.46 -13.84
CA SER A 212 10.92 -2.77 -13.23
C SER A 212 9.68 -3.67 -13.19
N ASP A 213 8.50 -3.08 -13.05
CA ASP A 213 7.23 -3.82 -13.02
C ASP A 213 6.49 -3.57 -14.33
N THR A 214 6.76 -4.42 -15.31
CA THR A 214 6.19 -4.34 -16.67
C THR A 214 5.31 -5.54 -16.99
N LEU A 215 5.17 -6.53 -16.11
CA LEU A 215 4.33 -7.71 -16.35
C LEU A 215 2.98 -7.55 -15.64
N PRO A 216 1.86 -7.96 -16.26
CA PRO A 216 1.73 -8.59 -17.59
C PRO A 216 1.58 -7.58 -18.74
N ALA A 217 1.47 -6.28 -18.47
CA ALA A 217 1.06 -5.29 -19.47
C ALA A 217 2.07 -5.03 -20.60
N GLY A 218 3.35 -5.34 -20.38
CA GLY A 218 4.45 -5.05 -21.30
C GLY A 218 5.30 -3.85 -20.86
N LYS A 219 6.50 -3.76 -21.42
CA LYS A 219 7.38 -2.60 -21.27
C LYS A 219 6.68 -1.36 -21.85
N GLY A 220 6.80 -0.21 -21.18
CA GLY A 220 6.14 1.02 -21.64
C GLY A 220 4.65 1.12 -21.31
N ASN A 221 4.06 0.09 -20.68
CA ASN A 221 2.60 0.03 -20.45
C ASN A 221 2.21 0.13 -18.97
N VAL A 222 3.14 0.46 -18.08
CA VAL A 222 2.88 0.51 -16.63
C VAL A 222 3.31 1.84 -16.05
N LEU A 223 2.39 2.48 -15.34
CA LEU A 223 2.61 3.69 -14.54
C LEU A 223 2.51 3.34 -13.05
N LEU A 224 3.43 3.90 -12.27
CA LEU A 224 3.29 4.06 -10.83
C LEU A 224 2.75 5.45 -10.54
N VAL A 225 1.71 5.49 -9.74
CA VAL A 225 0.96 6.69 -9.39
C VAL A 225 1.13 6.92 -7.90
N PHE A 226 1.76 8.02 -7.54
CA PHE A 226 1.90 8.46 -6.16
C PHE A 226 0.90 9.57 -5.93
N GLU A 227 0.00 9.39 -4.99
CA GLU A 227 -1.11 10.29 -4.74
C GLU A 227 -1.09 10.74 -3.27
N TYR A 228 -1.02 12.05 -3.08
CA TYR A 228 -1.27 12.70 -1.80
C TYR A 228 -2.66 13.33 -1.82
N LEU A 229 -3.58 12.73 -1.07
CA LEU A 229 -5.00 13.06 -1.08
C LEU A 229 -5.39 13.75 0.24
N ILE A 230 -5.97 14.94 0.11
CA ILE A 230 -6.55 15.70 1.21
C ILE A 230 -8.06 15.50 1.18
N ASN A 231 -8.60 15.05 2.30
CA ASN A 231 -10.02 14.81 2.48
C ASN A 231 -10.51 15.47 3.76
N GLU A 232 -11.81 15.63 3.87
CA GLU A 232 -12.43 16.22 5.04
C GLU A 232 -13.59 15.35 5.52
N ILE A 233 -13.75 15.30 6.84
CA ILE A 233 -14.89 14.67 7.49
C ILE A 233 -15.83 15.78 7.94
N TRP A 234 -17.10 15.66 7.54
CA TRP A 234 -18.14 16.65 7.82
C TRP A 234 -19.33 15.99 8.52
N VAL A 235 -19.96 16.73 9.42
CA VAL A 235 -21.24 16.35 10.06
C VAL A 235 -22.36 17.28 9.60
N ASP A 236 -23.53 16.72 9.33
CA ASP A 236 -24.80 17.45 9.21
C ASP A 236 -25.50 17.48 10.57
N LYS A 237 -25.64 18.68 11.13
CA LYS A 237 -26.28 18.90 12.43
C LYS A 237 -27.76 18.52 12.44
N ARG A 238 -28.42 18.51 11.27
CA ARG A 238 -29.81 18.09 11.11
C ARG A 238 -29.97 16.57 11.17
N LYS A 239 -28.87 15.81 11.00
CA LYS A 239 -28.83 14.33 11.05
C LYS A 239 -29.83 13.69 10.08
N ILE A 240 -29.92 14.25 8.87
CA ILE A 240 -30.82 13.75 7.84
C ILE A 240 -30.37 12.33 7.45
N PRO A 241 -31.26 11.31 7.50
CA PRO A 241 -30.92 9.96 7.07
C PRO A 241 -30.53 9.92 5.60
N LEU A 242 -29.57 9.05 5.26
CA LEU A 242 -29.12 8.85 3.88
C LEU A 242 -30.27 8.36 2.98
N PHE A 243 -31.08 7.43 3.46
CA PHE A 243 -32.26 6.93 2.75
C PHE A 243 -33.55 7.45 3.41
N PRO A 244 -34.57 7.89 2.63
CA PRO A 244 -34.60 7.94 1.16
C PRO A 244 -34.07 9.25 0.55
N THR A 245 -33.71 10.23 1.37
CA THR A 245 -33.46 11.60 0.91
C THR A 245 -32.29 11.72 -0.07
N TYR A 246 -31.19 11.05 0.23
CA TYR A 246 -29.91 11.21 -0.46
C TYR A 246 -29.50 10.01 -1.30
N PHE A 247 -30.14 8.86 -1.09
CA PHE A 247 -29.82 7.63 -1.79
C PHE A 247 -31.08 6.83 -2.11
N ASP A 248 -31.17 6.34 -3.34
CA ASP A 248 -32.21 5.44 -3.80
C ASP A 248 -31.73 3.99 -3.72
N LYS A 249 -32.45 3.16 -2.96
CA LYS A 249 -32.10 1.75 -2.74
C LYS A 249 -32.36 0.86 -3.96
N GLU A 250 -33.33 1.20 -4.80
CA GLU A 250 -33.71 0.38 -5.95
C GLU A 250 -32.70 0.56 -7.08
N THR A 251 -32.39 1.82 -7.39
CA THR A 251 -31.41 2.16 -8.45
C THR A 251 -29.96 2.11 -7.97
N LYS A 252 -29.73 2.11 -6.65
CA LYS A 252 -28.40 2.19 -6.00
C LYS A 252 -27.62 3.44 -6.40
N GLN A 253 -28.32 4.56 -6.58
CA GLN A 253 -27.75 5.84 -6.99
C GLN A 253 -28.00 6.93 -5.96
N PHE A 254 -27.10 7.91 -5.94
CA PHE A 254 -27.33 9.15 -5.20
C PHE A 254 -28.40 10.00 -5.88
N THR A 255 -29.25 10.63 -5.07
CA THR A 255 -30.27 11.56 -5.56
C THR A 255 -29.63 12.90 -5.91
N GLN A 256 -30.33 13.72 -6.69
CA GLN A 256 -29.89 15.10 -6.96
C GLN A 256 -29.70 15.89 -5.66
N ALA A 257 -30.56 15.66 -4.65
CA ALA A 257 -30.44 16.30 -3.34
C ALA A 257 -29.11 16.00 -2.64
N PHE A 258 -28.52 14.81 -2.85
CA PHE A 258 -27.18 14.51 -2.34
C PHE A 258 -26.12 15.25 -3.13
N ASN A 259 -26.22 15.22 -4.47
CA ASN A 259 -25.27 15.89 -5.37
C ASN A 259 -25.25 17.42 -5.16
N ASP A 260 -26.35 18.01 -4.73
CA ASP A 260 -26.48 19.45 -4.45
C ASP A 260 -25.98 19.85 -3.06
N LEU A 261 -25.63 18.90 -2.18
CA LEU A 261 -25.07 19.24 -0.86
C LEU A 261 -23.79 20.06 -0.99
N VAL A 262 -23.79 21.25 -0.39
CA VAL A 262 -22.59 22.08 -0.23
C VAL A 262 -22.26 22.11 1.26
N PHE A 263 -21.08 21.61 1.62
CA PHE A 263 -20.66 21.57 3.03
C PHE A 263 -20.07 22.91 3.47
N GLU A 264 -19.23 23.50 2.62
CA GLU A 264 -18.64 24.80 2.90
C GLU A 264 -19.70 25.90 2.88
N ASN A 265 -19.66 26.80 3.86
CA ASN A 265 -20.57 27.93 4.01
C ASN A 265 -22.04 27.57 4.36
N ASP A 266 -22.44 26.29 4.41
CA ASP A 266 -23.73 25.90 4.96
C ASP A 266 -23.63 25.78 6.50
N PRO A 267 -24.39 26.59 7.27
CA PRO A 267 -24.32 26.58 8.72
C PRO A 267 -24.78 25.26 9.33
N ASN A 268 -25.45 24.36 8.59
CA ASN A 268 -25.85 23.04 9.06
C ASN A 268 -24.70 22.03 9.03
N PHE A 269 -23.66 22.28 8.23
CA PHE A 269 -22.51 21.42 8.13
C PHE A 269 -21.36 21.95 8.99
N GLN A 270 -20.65 21.05 9.66
CA GLN A 270 -19.45 21.40 10.41
C GLN A 270 -18.33 20.41 10.13
N LYS A 271 -17.13 20.93 9.89
CA LYS A 271 -15.94 20.12 9.67
C LYS A 271 -15.47 19.51 10.99
N VAL A 272 -15.26 18.20 10.97
CA VAL A 272 -14.76 17.41 12.08
C VAL A 272 -13.24 17.29 12.02
N ALA A 273 -12.68 16.99 10.85
CA ALA A 273 -11.24 16.78 10.69
C ALA A 273 -10.83 16.91 9.22
N THR A 274 -9.56 17.25 8.98
CA THR A 274 -8.90 17.11 7.68
C THR A 274 -7.99 15.90 7.71
N ILE A 275 -8.19 14.97 6.78
CA ILE A 275 -7.45 13.72 6.65
C ILE A 275 -6.47 13.83 5.49
N HIS A 276 -5.20 13.53 5.78
CA HIS A 276 -4.13 13.46 4.81
C HIS A 276 -3.83 11.99 4.54
N SER A 277 -3.90 11.57 3.28
CA SER A 277 -3.70 10.18 2.87
C SER A 277 -2.66 10.08 1.76
N PHE A 278 -1.84 9.02 1.83
CA PHE A 278 -0.87 8.67 0.81
C PHE A 278 -1.23 7.34 0.15
N PHE A 279 -1.27 7.34 -1.17
CA PHE A 279 -1.66 6.21 -2.00
C PHE A 279 -0.57 5.93 -3.03
N ILE A 280 -0.33 4.63 -3.25
CA ILE A 280 0.45 4.15 -4.39
C ILE A 280 -0.50 3.32 -5.24
N SER A 281 -0.63 3.69 -6.51
CA SER A 281 -1.41 2.91 -7.47
C SER A 281 -0.55 2.53 -8.66
N LYS A 282 -0.93 1.43 -9.31
CA LYS A 282 -0.46 1.00 -10.62
C LYS A 282 -1.54 1.33 -11.64
N ILE A 283 -1.16 1.93 -12.75
CA ILE A 283 -2.01 2.04 -13.94
C ILE A 283 -1.38 1.18 -15.04
N GLU A 284 -2.16 0.26 -15.58
CA GLU A 284 -1.81 -0.58 -16.72
C GLU A 284 -2.50 -0.02 -17.96
N LEU A 285 -1.71 0.29 -18.99
CA LEU A 285 -2.16 0.81 -20.27
C LEU A 285 -2.28 -0.36 -21.26
N TYR A 286 -3.50 -0.65 -21.68
CA TYR A 286 -3.80 -1.58 -22.76
C TYR A 286 -4.29 -0.78 -23.98
N LYS A 287 -4.32 -1.42 -25.14
CA LYS A 287 -4.76 -0.78 -26.40
C LYS A 287 -6.14 -0.12 -26.27
N ASP A 288 -7.11 -0.85 -25.73
CA ASP A 288 -8.50 -0.37 -25.65
C ASP A 288 -8.89 0.08 -24.24
N SER A 289 -8.04 -0.15 -23.23
CA SER A 289 -8.41 0.11 -21.85
C SER A 289 -7.27 0.56 -20.95
N ILE A 290 -7.62 1.33 -19.92
CA ILE A 290 -6.71 1.72 -18.85
C ILE A 290 -7.26 1.13 -17.55
N VAL A 291 -6.41 0.36 -16.86
CA VAL A 291 -6.77 -0.34 -15.64
C VAL A 291 -6.00 0.25 -14.47
N ARG A 292 -6.70 0.65 -13.41
CA ARG A 292 -6.09 1.17 -12.18
C ARG A 292 -6.20 0.14 -11.06
N LYS A 293 -5.08 -0.12 -10.38
CA LYS A 293 -4.99 -0.95 -9.17
C LYS A 293 -4.30 -0.13 -8.07
N GLY A 294 -4.99 0.14 -6.97
CA GLY A 294 -4.48 1.02 -5.91
C GLY A 294 -4.28 0.30 -4.58
N GLU A 295 -3.27 0.73 -3.82
CA GLU A 295 -3.05 0.32 -2.43
C GLU A 295 -2.84 1.57 -1.55
N PRO A 296 -3.49 1.67 -0.37
CA PRO A 296 -3.18 2.71 0.59
C PRO A 296 -1.86 2.41 1.29
N CYS A 297 -1.09 3.46 1.57
CA CYS A 297 0.16 3.30 2.32
C CYS A 297 0.07 3.86 3.74
N GLY A 298 -0.50 5.06 3.91
CA GLY A 298 -0.54 5.73 5.21
C GLY A 298 -1.48 6.93 5.23
N ARG A 299 -1.93 7.31 6.43
CA ARG A 299 -2.87 8.42 6.62
C ARG A 299 -2.91 8.92 8.06
N TYR A 300 -3.28 10.18 8.24
CA TYR A 300 -3.45 10.80 9.56
C TYR A 300 -4.46 11.94 9.52
N ALA A 301 -5.03 12.26 10.68
CA ALA A 301 -5.98 13.37 10.84
C ALA A 301 -5.29 14.61 11.43
N THR A 302 -5.77 15.78 11.03
CA THR A 302 -5.38 17.10 11.53
C THR A 302 -6.60 17.98 11.73
N GLY A 303 -6.49 19.03 12.55
CA GLY A 303 -7.60 19.95 12.78
C GLY A 303 -8.83 19.26 13.36
N VAL A 304 -8.63 18.28 14.24
CA VAL A 304 -9.71 17.48 14.81
C VAL A 304 -10.54 18.31 15.79
N ASN A 305 -11.86 18.35 15.57
CA ASN A 305 -12.83 18.94 16.48
C ASN A 305 -13.32 17.88 17.47
N GLU A 306 -12.65 17.78 18.62
CA GLU A 306 -12.93 16.80 19.67
C GLU A 306 -14.37 16.89 20.23
N ALA A 307 -14.96 18.09 20.21
CA ALA A 307 -16.34 18.28 20.65
C ALA A 307 -17.32 17.57 19.71
N LEU A 308 -17.15 17.71 18.39
CA LEU A 308 -17.97 17.02 17.40
C LEU A 308 -17.70 15.51 17.38
N VAL A 309 -16.44 15.10 17.52
CA VAL A 309 -16.07 13.69 17.65
C VAL A 309 -16.83 13.06 18.81
N SER A 310 -16.85 13.70 19.98
CA SER A 310 -17.55 13.22 21.16
C SER A 310 -19.08 13.26 20.99
N GLU A 311 -19.64 14.37 20.52
CA GLU A 311 -21.09 14.56 20.36
C GLU A 311 -21.70 13.56 19.36
N TYR A 312 -21.03 13.37 18.23
CA TYR A 312 -21.49 12.48 17.16
C TYR A 312 -20.99 11.04 17.33
N ALA A 313 -20.21 10.77 18.38
CA ALA A 313 -19.59 9.47 18.67
C ALA A 313 -18.75 8.93 17.50
N ILE A 314 -17.97 9.82 16.88
CA ILE A 314 -17.19 9.52 15.67
C ILE A 314 -15.93 8.75 16.04
N ASP A 315 -15.86 7.50 15.60
CA ASP A 315 -14.61 6.74 15.70
C ASP A 315 -13.67 7.09 14.53
N LEU A 316 -12.87 8.13 14.71
CA LEU A 316 -11.88 8.55 13.71
C LEU A 316 -10.86 7.44 13.41
N LYS A 317 -10.49 6.63 14.40
CA LYS A 317 -9.55 5.54 14.19
C LYS A 317 -10.16 4.49 13.26
N HIS A 318 -11.41 4.11 13.52
CA HIS A 318 -12.15 3.21 12.62
C HIS A 318 -12.30 3.80 11.21
N ILE A 319 -12.56 5.11 11.10
CA ILE A 319 -12.62 5.78 9.79
C ILE A 319 -11.28 5.67 9.05
N LEU A 320 -10.17 5.95 9.72
CA LEU A 320 -8.84 5.87 9.10
C LEU A 320 -8.47 4.43 8.71
N GLU A 321 -8.72 3.46 9.59
CA GLU A 321 -8.27 2.08 9.40
C GLU A 321 -9.16 1.26 8.49
N ASN A 322 -10.49 1.39 8.62
CA ASN A 322 -11.45 0.46 8.01
C ASN A 322 -12.26 1.13 6.90
N VAL A 323 -12.76 2.34 7.14
CA VAL A 323 -13.62 3.05 6.17
C VAL A 323 -12.79 3.55 4.99
N LEU A 324 -11.73 4.32 5.26
CA LEU A 324 -10.79 4.78 4.25
C LEU A 324 -9.86 3.66 3.78
N GLY A 325 -9.58 2.69 4.65
CA GLY A 325 -8.80 1.49 4.31
C GLY A 325 -9.50 0.55 3.34
N ASP A 326 -10.82 0.52 3.32
CA ASP A 326 -11.61 -0.25 2.35
C ASP A 326 -11.98 0.58 1.10
N LEU A 327 -12.03 1.92 1.20
CA LEU A 327 -12.15 2.85 0.05
C LEU A 327 -11.08 2.60 -1.01
N THR A 328 -9.96 1.98 -0.62
CA THR A 328 -8.84 1.62 -1.50
C THR A 328 -8.97 0.23 -2.10
N GLN A 329 -9.71 -0.68 -1.45
CA GLN A 329 -10.03 -2.02 -1.95
C GLN A 329 -11.25 -1.98 -2.89
N THR A 330 -11.83 -0.79 -3.04
CA THR A 330 -12.91 -0.49 -3.98
C THR A 330 -12.51 -0.83 -5.41
N SER A 331 -13.36 -1.60 -6.09
CA SER A 331 -13.22 -1.87 -7.52
C SER A 331 -13.62 -0.63 -8.32
N CYS A 332 -12.65 -0.08 -9.06
CA CYS A 332 -12.92 0.87 -10.13
C CYS A 332 -12.97 0.12 -11.46
N HIS A 333 -13.91 0.47 -12.32
CA HIS A 333 -13.97 -0.07 -13.67
C HIS A 333 -12.78 0.44 -14.49
N SER A 334 -12.36 -0.37 -15.47
CA SER A 334 -11.45 0.10 -16.50
C SER A 334 -12.13 1.19 -17.34
N ILE A 335 -11.32 2.10 -17.87
CA ILE A 335 -11.78 3.15 -18.77
C ILE A 335 -11.27 2.87 -20.17
N ALA A 336 -11.93 3.40 -21.20
CA ALA A 336 -11.42 3.30 -22.56
C ALA A 336 -10.10 4.08 -22.70
N ASN A 337 -9.15 3.54 -23.46
CA ASN A 337 -7.89 4.23 -23.73
C ASN A 337 -8.00 5.14 -24.95
N TYR A 338 -8.52 6.35 -24.75
CA TYR A 338 -8.57 7.38 -25.80
C TYR A 338 -7.20 8.04 -26.08
N PHE A 339 -6.20 7.75 -25.27
CA PHE A 339 -4.85 8.30 -25.34
C PHE A 339 -3.85 7.26 -25.83
N CYS A 340 -4.32 6.36 -26.68
CA CYS A 340 -3.47 5.33 -27.25
C CYS A 340 -2.43 5.88 -28.21
N ASP A 341 -2.78 6.97 -28.91
CA ASP A 341 -1.80 7.94 -29.39
C ASP A 341 -1.51 8.92 -28.23
N PRO A 342 -0.34 8.84 -27.60
CA PRO A 342 0.01 9.68 -26.46
C PRO A 342 0.06 11.17 -26.81
N ASN A 343 0.26 11.53 -28.09
CA ASN A 343 0.30 12.92 -28.53
C ASN A 343 -1.09 13.60 -28.46
N LEU A 344 -2.16 12.83 -28.18
CA LEU A 344 -3.49 13.36 -27.90
C LEU A 344 -3.65 13.89 -26.47
N LEU A 345 -2.70 13.61 -25.57
CA LEU A 345 -2.73 14.14 -24.22
C LEU A 345 -2.50 15.66 -24.22
N GLN A 346 -3.35 16.41 -23.54
CA GLN A 346 -3.28 17.86 -23.42
C GLN A 346 -3.33 18.28 -21.96
N GLU A 347 -2.33 19.06 -21.54
CA GLU A 347 -2.31 19.70 -20.22
C GLU A 347 -3.58 20.53 -19.97
N GLY A 348 -4.11 20.46 -18.75
CA GLY A 348 -5.35 21.12 -18.33
C GLY A 348 -6.65 20.47 -18.85
N LYS A 349 -6.59 19.64 -19.89
CA LYS A 349 -7.79 19.08 -20.55
C LYS A 349 -7.94 17.58 -20.43
N SER A 350 -6.85 16.83 -20.58
CA SER A 350 -6.90 15.37 -20.52
C SER A 350 -7.23 14.89 -19.11
N VAL A 351 -8.16 13.94 -19.05
CA VAL A 351 -8.71 13.40 -17.81
C VAL A 351 -8.77 11.88 -17.89
N LEU A 352 -8.33 11.22 -16.81
CA LEU A 352 -8.57 9.79 -16.58
C LEU A 352 -9.64 9.64 -15.50
N SER A 353 -10.87 9.33 -15.90
CA SER A 353 -12.04 9.29 -15.02
C SER A 353 -12.57 7.88 -14.82
N PHE A 354 -12.37 7.34 -13.62
CA PHE A 354 -12.75 5.98 -13.27
C PHE A 354 -14.08 5.96 -12.49
N ASP A 355 -15.03 5.15 -12.93
CA ASP A 355 -16.24 4.84 -12.16
C ASP A 355 -15.92 3.76 -11.13
N CYS A 356 -16.15 4.08 -9.86
CA CYS A 356 -15.75 3.28 -8.71
C CYS A 356 -16.95 2.94 -7.82
N LEU A 357 -16.89 1.79 -7.14
CA LEU A 357 -17.94 1.35 -6.22
C LEU A 357 -17.41 1.21 -4.79
N TYR A 358 -17.71 2.18 -3.94
CA TYR A 358 -17.26 2.17 -2.56
C TYR A 358 -18.01 1.12 -1.73
N THR A 359 -17.27 0.20 -1.10
CA THR A 359 -17.84 -0.84 -0.22
C THR A 359 -17.05 -0.91 1.07
N ILE A 360 -17.74 -1.15 2.19
CA ILE A 360 -17.10 -1.42 3.49
C ILE A 360 -17.42 -2.85 3.89
N LYS A 361 -16.41 -3.64 4.26
CA LYS A 361 -16.56 -5.07 4.55
C LYS A 361 -17.59 -5.35 5.65
N SER A 362 -17.66 -4.50 6.66
CA SER A 362 -18.48 -4.71 7.85
C SER A 362 -19.86 -4.06 7.79
N GLU A 363 -20.11 -3.11 6.88
CA GLU A 363 -21.38 -2.36 6.91
C GLU A 363 -21.73 -1.72 5.56
N ASN A 364 -22.56 -2.40 4.77
CA ASN A 364 -23.30 -1.79 3.66
C ASN A 364 -24.73 -1.41 4.08
N LEU A 365 -24.89 -0.84 5.29
CA LEU A 365 -26.18 -0.39 5.88
C LEU A 365 -27.36 -1.38 5.75
N GLY A 366 -27.10 -2.68 5.56
CA GLY A 366 -28.13 -3.70 5.27
C GLY A 366 -28.79 -3.61 3.87
N ILE A 367 -28.28 -2.78 2.96
CA ILE A 367 -28.87 -2.50 1.64
C ILE A 367 -28.33 -3.45 0.55
N GLY A 368 -27.15 -4.04 0.76
CA GLY A 368 -26.53 -4.94 -0.21
C GLY A 368 -26.03 -4.20 -1.47
N GLY A 369 -24.74 -3.88 -1.50
CA GLY A 369 -24.10 -3.13 -2.61
C GLY A 369 -23.23 -1.99 -2.07
N GLY A 370 -22.47 -1.33 -2.94
CA GLY A 370 -21.63 -0.18 -2.60
C GLY A 370 -22.20 1.16 -3.07
N TYR A 371 -21.51 2.26 -2.72
CA TYR A 371 -21.84 3.61 -3.16
C TYR A 371 -21.06 3.98 -4.42
N PRO A 372 -21.73 4.32 -5.53
CA PRO A 372 -21.02 4.71 -6.74
C PRO A 372 -20.36 6.09 -6.54
N TYR A 373 -19.14 6.23 -7.00
CA TYR A 373 -18.49 7.54 -7.14
C TYR A 373 -17.56 7.52 -8.35
N ARG A 374 -17.18 8.71 -8.80
CA ARG A 374 -16.25 8.89 -9.91
C ARG A 374 -14.97 9.51 -9.40
N LYS A 375 -13.83 8.97 -9.81
CA LYS A 375 -12.51 9.51 -9.49
C LYS A 375 -11.78 9.89 -10.78
N GLY A 376 -11.69 11.19 -11.03
CA GLY A 376 -10.97 11.77 -12.16
C GLY A 376 -9.60 12.28 -11.77
N TYR A 377 -8.61 12.05 -12.64
CA TYR A 377 -7.32 12.74 -12.59
C TYR A 377 -7.17 13.62 -13.82
N ARG A 378 -6.95 14.91 -13.62
CA ARG A 378 -6.69 15.89 -14.69
C ARG A 378 -5.19 16.08 -14.83
N LEU A 379 -4.70 15.98 -16.05
CA LEU A 379 -3.30 16.26 -16.36
C LEU A 379 -3.04 17.75 -16.18
N GLN A 380 -2.04 18.11 -15.38
CA GLN A 380 -1.65 19.50 -15.15
C GLN A 380 -0.36 19.85 -15.89
N LYS A 381 0.61 18.93 -15.87
CA LYS A 381 1.90 19.10 -16.52
C LYS A 381 2.43 17.77 -17.00
N GLN A 382 2.85 17.69 -18.25
CA GLN A 382 3.60 16.57 -18.80
C GLN A 382 5.10 16.84 -18.69
N ASN A 383 5.86 15.78 -18.49
CA ASN A 383 7.31 15.85 -18.60
C ASN A 383 7.78 15.64 -20.05
N TYR A 384 6.99 14.92 -20.85
CA TYR A 384 7.29 14.59 -22.24
C TYR A 384 6.01 14.72 -23.08
N SER A 385 5.95 15.74 -23.94
CA SER A 385 4.73 16.07 -24.70
C SER A 385 4.87 15.93 -26.22
N ASP A 386 6.10 15.90 -26.75
CA ASP A 386 6.33 16.11 -28.18
C ASP A 386 7.11 14.95 -28.83
N ASN A 387 6.73 14.62 -30.08
CA ASN A 387 7.42 13.67 -30.97
C ASN A 387 7.56 12.25 -30.40
N LEU A 388 6.55 11.79 -29.66
CA LEU A 388 6.45 10.39 -29.25
C LEU A 388 6.01 9.55 -30.47
N THR A 389 6.86 8.65 -30.95
CA THR A 389 6.67 7.93 -32.22
C THR A 389 5.92 6.60 -32.08
N CYS A 390 5.09 6.49 -31.05
CA CYS A 390 4.65 5.24 -30.45
C CYS A 390 3.14 5.26 -30.26
N ASN A 391 2.53 4.11 -30.52
CA ASN A 391 1.11 3.83 -30.29
C ASN A 391 0.99 2.52 -29.51
N CYS A 392 -0.16 2.21 -28.91
CA CYS A 392 -0.32 0.95 -28.15
C CYS A 392 -0.31 -0.33 -29.00
N ASP A 393 -0.03 -0.26 -30.30
CA ASP A 393 0.00 -1.41 -31.21
C ASP A 393 1.22 -2.33 -31.01
N SER A 394 2.21 -1.93 -30.20
CA SER A 394 3.36 -2.78 -29.90
C SER A 394 3.10 -3.73 -28.72
N TYR A 395 2.13 -4.64 -28.85
CA TYR A 395 2.06 -5.84 -28.02
C TYR A 395 2.93 -6.94 -28.66
N PRO A 396 3.90 -7.53 -27.94
CA PRO A 396 4.54 -8.74 -28.41
C PRO A 396 3.55 -9.90 -28.23
N GLY A 397 2.79 -10.21 -29.28
CA GLY A 397 1.75 -11.23 -29.26
C GLY A 397 0.85 -11.32 -30.49
N ASP A 398 0.91 -10.36 -31.42
CA ASP A 398 0.30 -10.50 -32.76
C ASP A 398 1.26 -11.14 -33.77
#